data_AF-Q8TS06-F1
#
_entry.id   AF-Q8TS06-F1
#
_cell.length_a   1.000
_cell.length_b   1.000
_cell.length_c   1.000
_cell.angle_alpha   90.00
_cell.angle_beta   90.00
_cell.angle_gamma   90.00
#
_symmetry.space_group_name_H-M   'P 1'
#
loop_
_entity.id
_entity.type
_entity.pdbx_description
1 polymer ?
#
loop_
_entity_poly.entity_id
_entity_poly.type
_entity_poly.pdbx_seq_one_letter_code
_entity_poly.pdbx_strand_id
1 'polypeptide(L)'
;MTCDPAGGRAINAAGVQFPPVHYNGDIFLPGQANNFYTYPAVGLAVYVTRAKRATDEMFIKAARATANQRTDEQLKKGLLFPPQSSILETEVRTAVQIATLIFNRDLARVDQPEDINVWLRATLYKPQYS
;
A
#
# COMPACT_ATOMS: atom_id res chain seq x y z
N MET A 1 5.03 10.71 30.54
CA MET A 1 5.02 12.16 30.25
C MET A 1 4.55 12.32 28.82
N THR A 2 3.23 12.37 28.64
CA THR A 2 2.52 12.39 27.35
C THR A 2 2.11 13.82 27.05
N CYS A 3 3.05 14.61 26.54
CA CYS A 3 2.73 15.94 26.02
C CYS A 3 2.08 15.73 24.65
N ASP A 4 0.76 15.47 24.62
CA ASP A 4 -0.03 15.60 23.40
C ASP A 4 -0.71 16.98 23.38
N PRO A 5 -0.11 17.99 22.74
CA PRO A 5 -0.70 19.33 22.63
C PRO A 5 -2.03 19.34 21.86
N ALA A 6 -2.40 18.26 21.14
CA ALA A 6 -3.69 18.16 20.44
C ALA A 6 -4.82 17.56 21.30
N GLY A 7 -4.50 17.00 22.48
CA GLY A 7 -5.47 16.41 23.39
C GLY A 7 -6.15 15.14 22.85
N GLY A 8 -5.40 14.24 22.23
CA GLY A 8 -5.87 12.96 21.67
C GLY A 8 -6.52 13.06 20.29
N ARG A 9 -6.53 14.25 19.68
CA ARG A 9 -7.22 14.52 18.40
C ARG A 9 -6.29 14.55 17.18
N ALA A 10 -4.99 14.46 17.39
CA ALA A 10 -4.03 14.48 16.28
C ALA A 10 -4.12 13.19 15.45
N ILE A 11 -4.19 13.36 14.13
CA ILE A 11 -3.92 12.29 13.17
C ILE A 11 -2.42 12.29 12.91
N ASN A 12 -1.72 11.23 13.31
CA ASN A 12 -0.26 11.19 13.28
C ASN A 12 0.31 10.07 12.40
N ALA A 13 1.23 10.44 11.51
CA ALA A 13 2.13 9.53 10.81
C ALA A 13 3.54 10.10 10.78
N ALA A 14 4.55 9.25 10.88
CA ALA A 14 5.95 9.62 10.75
C ALA A 14 6.67 8.75 9.72
N GLY A 15 7.85 9.18 9.25
CA GLY A 15 8.65 8.36 8.32
C GLY A 15 9.21 7.08 8.96
N VAL A 16 9.37 7.06 10.28
CA VAL A 16 9.84 5.91 11.07
C VAL A 16 8.75 5.43 12.02
N GLN A 17 8.79 4.14 12.35
CA GLN A 17 7.84 3.54 13.28
C GLN A 17 8.08 4.07 14.70
N PHE A 18 7.03 4.53 15.36
CA PHE A 18 7.04 4.88 16.78
C PHE A 18 6.31 3.82 17.61
N PRO A 19 6.66 3.67 18.91
CA PRO A 19 5.94 2.77 19.81
C PRO A 19 4.49 3.25 20.04
N PRO A 20 3.60 2.35 20.51
CA PRO A 20 2.24 2.71 20.91
C PRO A 20 2.22 3.84 21.94
N VAL A 21 1.23 4.73 21.83
CA VAL A 21 1.03 5.85 22.75
C VAL A 21 -0.20 5.60 23.59
N HIS A 22 -0.03 5.60 24.92
CA HIS A 22 -1.12 5.49 25.87
C HIS A 22 -1.63 6.88 26.24
N TYR A 23 -2.90 7.17 25.99
CA TYR A 23 -3.50 8.48 26.30
C TYR A 23 -4.95 8.30 26.73
N ASN A 24 -5.32 8.87 27.89
CA ASN A 24 -6.67 8.81 28.46
C ASN A 24 -7.31 7.41 28.53
N GLY A 25 -6.51 6.37 28.76
CA GLY A 25 -6.99 4.98 28.84
C GLY A 25 -7.03 4.25 27.49
N ASP A 26 -6.88 4.97 26.39
CA ASP A 26 -6.80 4.42 25.04
C ASP A 26 -5.34 4.18 24.60
N ILE A 27 -5.18 3.30 23.61
CA ILE A 27 -3.90 2.99 22.96
C ILE A 27 -3.97 3.44 21.50
N PHE A 28 -3.12 4.39 21.13
CA PHE A 28 -2.97 4.88 19.78
C PHE A 28 -1.73 4.27 19.12
N LEU A 29 -1.87 3.93 17.83
CA LEU A 29 -0.79 3.35 17.04
C LEU A 29 -0.36 4.33 15.94
N PRO A 30 0.74 5.09 16.15
CA PRO A 30 1.25 6.01 15.14
C PRO A 30 1.53 5.31 13.81
N GLY A 31 1.03 5.88 12.71
CA GLY A 31 1.27 5.35 11.38
C GLY A 31 2.71 5.57 10.92
N GLN A 32 3.23 4.66 10.09
CA GLN A 32 4.49 4.87 9.39
C GLN A 32 4.22 5.22 7.92
N ALA A 33 4.43 6.48 7.55
CA ALA A 33 4.34 6.96 6.18
C ALA A 33 5.64 6.64 5.43
N ASN A 34 5.71 5.42 4.90
CA ASN A 34 6.89 4.92 4.20
C ASN A 34 6.57 4.56 2.74
N ASN A 35 7.55 4.75 1.86
CA ASN A 35 7.45 4.48 0.44
C ASN A 35 7.35 2.98 0.09
N PHE A 36 7.65 2.08 1.05
CA PHE A 36 7.47 0.64 0.83
C PHE A 36 6.00 0.26 0.57
N TYR A 37 5.03 1.12 0.91
CA TYR A 37 3.61 0.98 0.59
C TYR A 37 3.24 1.38 -0.85
N THR A 38 4.23 1.74 -1.68
CA THR A 38 4.00 2.31 -3.02
C THR A 38 4.99 1.78 -4.04
N TYR A 39 6.29 1.87 -3.78
CA TYR A 39 7.31 1.56 -4.78
C TYR A 39 7.32 0.08 -5.21
N PRO A 40 7.19 -0.91 -4.32
CA PRO A 40 7.14 -2.30 -4.75
C PRO A 40 5.93 -2.59 -5.65
N ALA A 41 4.74 -2.09 -5.32
CA ALA A 41 3.53 -2.28 -6.10
C ALA A 41 3.60 -1.61 -7.48
N VAL A 42 4.06 -0.36 -7.53
CA VAL A 42 4.28 0.35 -8.81
C VAL A 42 5.32 -0.39 -9.65
N GLY A 43 6.44 -0.78 -9.06
CA GLY A 43 7.51 -1.53 -9.74
C GLY A 43 7.01 -2.85 -10.31
N LEU A 44 6.28 -3.63 -9.52
CA LEU A 44 5.70 -4.90 -9.95
C LEU A 44 4.71 -4.71 -11.10
N ALA A 45 3.78 -3.75 -10.98
CA ALA A 45 2.80 -3.47 -12.03
C ALA A 45 3.47 -3.03 -13.35
N VAL A 46 4.47 -2.14 -13.28
CA VAL A 46 5.25 -1.68 -14.44
C VAL A 46 6.02 -2.84 -15.07
N TYR A 47 6.63 -3.70 -14.25
CA TYR A 47 7.41 -4.85 -14.70
C TYR A 47 6.54 -5.86 -15.46
N VAL A 48 5.45 -6.33 -14.85
CA VAL A 48 4.62 -7.39 -15.45
C VAL A 48 3.94 -6.92 -16.73
N THR A 49 3.41 -5.69 -16.74
CA THR A 49 2.72 -5.10 -17.92
C THR A 49 3.67 -4.61 -19.00
N ARG A 50 4.98 -4.60 -18.72
CA ARG A 50 6.01 -3.97 -19.55
C ARG A 50 5.63 -2.54 -19.93
N ALA A 51 5.11 -1.75 -19.00
CA ALA A 51 4.55 -0.43 -19.28
C ALA A 51 5.52 0.46 -20.09
N LYS A 52 5.00 1.25 -21.04
CA LYS A 52 5.79 2.16 -21.89
C LYS A 52 6.48 3.26 -21.08
N ARG A 53 5.82 3.76 -20.03
CA ARG A 53 6.30 4.81 -19.13
C ARG A 53 5.55 4.75 -17.81
N ALA A 54 6.19 5.22 -16.73
CA ALA A 54 5.49 5.52 -15.48
C ALA A 54 4.77 6.87 -15.60
N THR A 55 3.62 7.02 -14.95
CA THR A 55 2.84 8.27 -14.93
C THR A 55 2.40 8.61 -13.52
N ASP A 56 2.16 9.89 -13.23
CA ASP A 56 1.68 10.36 -11.93
C ASP A 56 0.37 9.67 -11.52
N GLU A 57 -0.47 9.33 -12.50
CA GLU A 57 -1.73 8.61 -12.27
C GLU A 57 -1.49 7.23 -11.63
N MET A 58 -0.39 6.55 -11.94
CA MET A 58 -0.04 5.27 -11.32
C MET A 58 0.24 5.45 -9.82
N PHE A 59 0.92 6.53 -9.43
CA PHE A 59 1.19 6.83 -8.02
C PHE A 59 -0.07 7.29 -7.27
N ILE A 60 -0.93 8.09 -7.92
CA ILE A 60 -2.24 8.47 -7.37
C ILE A 60 -3.12 7.23 -7.17
N LYS A 61 -3.12 6.31 -8.14
CA LYS A 61 -3.85 5.04 -8.05
C LYS A 61 -3.27 4.16 -6.95
N ALA A 62 -1.94 4.11 -6.79
CA ALA A 62 -1.28 3.40 -5.71
C ALA A 62 -1.72 3.92 -4.34
N ALA A 63 -1.67 5.24 -4.13
CA ALA A 63 -2.09 5.87 -2.88
C ALA A 63 -3.55 5.56 -2.53
N ARG A 64 -4.46 5.65 -3.50
CA ARG A 64 -5.89 5.30 -3.32
C ARG A 64 -6.08 3.81 -3.01
N ALA A 65 -5.41 2.94 -3.76
CA ALA A 65 -5.52 1.49 -3.58
C ALA A 65 -4.98 1.04 -2.21
N THR A 66 -3.87 1.60 -1.74
CA THR A 66 -3.35 1.32 -0.39
C THR A 66 -4.28 1.88 0.69
N ALA A 67 -4.81 3.09 0.54
CA ALA A 67 -5.71 3.70 1.53
C ALA A 67 -7.03 2.92 1.71
N ASN A 68 -7.52 2.27 0.65
CA ASN A 68 -8.75 1.48 0.65
C ASN A 68 -8.61 0.08 1.28
N GLN A 69 -7.41 -0.31 1.70
CA GLN A 69 -7.15 -1.64 2.28
C GLN A 69 -7.18 -1.66 3.81
N ARG A 70 -7.70 -0.59 4.43
CA ARG A 70 -7.87 -0.48 5.89
C ARG A 70 -9.31 -0.78 6.27
N THR A 71 -9.49 -1.35 7.46
CA THR A 71 -10.81 -1.52 8.06
C THR A 71 -11.23 -0.27 8.85
N ASP A 72 -12.53 -0.08 9.03
CA ASP A 72 -13.05 1.00 9.89
C ASP A 72 -12.53 0.90 11.33
N GLU A 73 -12.28 -0.32 11.81
CA GLU A 73 -11.70 -0.56 13.14
C GLU A 73 -10.25 -0.07 13.22
N GLN A 74 -9.44 -0.33 12.18
CA GLN A 74 -8.06 0.16 12.09
C GLN A 74 -8.04 1.69 12.05
N LEU A 75 -8.92 2.31 11.27
CA LEU A 75 -9.06 3.77 11.22
C LEU A 75 -9.43 4.37 12.58
N LYS A 76 -10.37 3.75 13.30
CA LYS A 76 -10.76 4.19 14.66
C LYS A 76 -9.62 4.12 15.66
N LYS A 77 -8.70 3.15 15.51
CA LYS A 77 -7.47 3.02 16.32
C LYS A 77 -6.32 3.93 15.88
N GLY A 78 -6.56 4.80 14.89
CA GLY A 78 -5.57 5.73 14.36
C GLY A 78 -4.58 5.13 13.34
N LEU A 79 -4.81 3.89 12.87
CA LEU A 79 -3.94 3.29 11.85
C LEU A 79 -4.23 3.90 10.49
N LEU A 80 -3.26 4.68 10.01
CA LEU A 80 -3.34 5.35 8.72
C LEU A 80 -2.91 4.47 7.55
N PHE A 81 -2.22 3.37 7.80
CA PHE A 81 -1.72 2.44 6.79
C PHE A 81 -2.15 1.00 7.14
N PRO A 82 -2.28 0.11 6.13
CA PRO A 82 -2.48 -1.31 6.37
C PRO A 82 -1.35 -1.90 7.23
N PRO A 83 -1.61 -2.97 8.02
CA PRO A 83 -0.58 -3.62 8.82
C PRO A 83 0.62 -4.07 7.99
N GLN A 84 1.84 -3.83 8.50
CA GLN A 84 3.08 -4.26 7.83
C GLN A 84 3.19 -5.78 7.71
N SER A 85 2.58 -6.54 8.63
CA SER A 85 2.51 -8.00 8.55
C SER A 85 1.78 -8.52 7.31
N SER A 86 0.89 -7.69 6.72
CA SER A 86 0.18 -7.96 5.48
C SER A 86 0.76 -7.23 4.27
N ILE A 87 2.02 -6.77 4.34
CA ILE A 87 2.58 -5.89 3.31
C ILE A 87 2.62 -6.55 1.92
N LEU A 88 2.99 -7.82 1.81
CA LEU A 88 3.02 -8.52 0.52
C LEU A 88 1.63 -8.52 -0.14
N GLU A 89 0.60 -8.86 0.63
CA GLU A 89 -0.78 -8.88 0.13
C GLU A 89 -1.26 -7.46 -0.22
N THR A 90 -0.85 -6.46 0.57
CA THR A 90 -1.15 -5.04 0.30
C THR A 90 -0.55 -4.59 -1.02
N GLU A 91 0.74 -4.88 -1.23
CA GLU A 91 1.47 -4.53 -2.44
C GLU A 91 0.89 -5.25 -3.66
N VAL A 92 0.52 -6.53 -3.54
CA VAL A 92 -0.10 -7.29 -4.64
C VAL A 92 -1.44 -6.69 -5.05
N ARG A 93 -2.32 -6.40 -4.10
CA ARG A 93 -3.62 -5.76 -4.38
C ARG A 93 -3.46 -4.38 -5.00
N THR A 94 -2.52 -3.59 -4.48
CA THR A 94 -2.17 -2.27 -5.04
C THR A 94 -1.61 -2.42 -6.46
N ALA A 95 -0.73 -3.39 -6.72
CA ALA A 95 -0.15 -3.64 -8.04
C ALA A 95 -1.21 -4.06 -9.06
N VAL A 96 -2.18 -4.89 -8.68
CA VAL A 96 -3.32 -5.25 -9.56
C VAL A 96 -4.10 -4.01 -9.99
N GLN A 97 -4.36 -3.10 -9.05
CA GLN A 97 -5.06 -1.84 -9.34
C GLN A 97 -4.28 -0.92 -10.29
N ILE A 98 -2.95 -0.89 -10.18
CA ILE A 98 -2.07 -0.12 -11.06
C ILE A 98 -1.96 -0.80 -12.44
N ALA A 99 -1.81 -2.13 -12.49
CA ALA A 99 -1.75 -2.89 -13.73
C ALA A 99 -3.05 -2.73 -14.54
N THR A 100 -4.20 -2.77 -13.88
CA THR A 100 -5.50 -2.48 -14.49
C THR A 100 -5.53 -1.08 -15.10
N LEU A 101 -5.01 -0.07 -14.39
CA LEU A 101 -4.89 1.29 -14.93
C LEU A 101 -3.97 1.33 -16.15
N ILE A 102 -2.83 0.63 -16.13
CA ILE A 102 -1.88 0.58 -17.24
C ILE A 102 -2.54 0.02 -18.52
N PHE A 103 -3.32 -1.06 -18.38
CA PHE A 103 -4.09 -1.62 -19.51
C PHE A 103 -5.15 -0.64 -20.01
N ASN A 104 -5.95 -0.05 -19.11
CA ASN A 104 -7.01 0.91 -19.47
C ASN A 104 -6.50 2.18 -20.16
N ARG A 105 -5.20 2.48 -20.06
CA ARG A 105 -4.56 3.65 -20.67
C ARG A 105 -3.71 3.31 -21.89
N ASP A 106 -3.79 2.08 -22.40
CA ASP A 106 -3.02 1.59 -23.56
C ASP A 106 -1.49 1.76 -23.39
N LEU A 107 -1.04 1.70 -22.13
CA LEU A 107 0.36 1.85 -21.75
C LEU A 107 1.09 0.50 -21.65
N ALA A 108 0.36 -0.62 -21.56
CA ALA A 108 0.94 -1.96 -21.57
C ALA A 108 1.61 -2.28 -22.92
N ARG A 109 2.62 -3.15 -22.89
CA ARG A 109 3.27 -3.72 -24.10
C ARG A 109 3.12 -5.24 -24.17
N VAL A 110 2.12 -5.77 -23.47
CA VAL A 110 1.73 -7.18 -23.45
C VAL A 110 0.22 -7.24 -23.57
N ASP A 111 -0.32 -8.38 -23.98
CA ASP A 111 -1.76 -8.60 -24.01
C ASP A 111 -2.33 -8.65 -22.59
N GLN A 112 -3.55 -8.15 -22.43
CA GLN A 112 -4.22 -8.17 -21.13
C GLN A 112 -4.64 -9.62 -20.79
N PRO A 113 -4.23 -10.16 -19.63
CA PRO A 113 -4.68 -11.48 -19.19
C PRO A 113 -6.16 -11.43 -18.79
N GLU A 114 -6.82 -12.59 -18.80
CA GLU A 114 -8.20 -12.73 -18.33
C GLU A 114 -8.34 -12.33 -16.85
N ASP A 115 -7.40 -12.79 -16.02
CA ASP A 115 -7.32 -12.40 -14.60
C ASP A 115 -5.92 -11.83 -14.27
N ILE A 116 -5.89 -10.51 -14.08
CA ILE A 116 -4.67 -9.75 -13.73
C ILE A 116 -4.11 -10.20 -12.37
N ASN A 117 -4.96 -10.53 -11.39
CA ASN A 117 -4.52 -10.94 -10.06
C ASN A 117 -3.85 -12.31 -10.08
N VAL A 118 -4.45 -13.30 -10.75
CA VAL A 118 -3.84 -14.64 -10.91
C VAL A 118 -2.52 -14.52 -11.66
N TRP A 119 -2.51 -13.79 -12.77
CA TRP A 119 -1.31 -13.60 -13.58
C TRP A 119 -0.19 -12.91 -12.81
N LEU A 120 -0.48 -11.82 -12.11
CA LEU A 120 0.52 -11.08 -11.34
C LEU A 120 1.08 -11.92 -10.19
N ARG A 121 0.25 -12.70 -9.49
CA ARG A 121 0.71 -13.62 -8.42
C ARG A 121 1.64 -14.71 -8.94
N ALA A 122 1.42 -15.20 -10.17
CA ALA A 122 2.28 -16.21 -10.78
C ALA A 122 3.72 -15.69 -11.04
N THR A 123 3.91 -14.37 -11.11
CA THR A 123 5.22 -13.73 -11.31
C THR A 123 5.99 -13.46 -10.01
N LEU A 124 5.36 -13.62 -8.85
CA LEU A 124 5.99 -13.32 -7.58
C LEU A 124 7.14 -14.29 -7.28
N TYR A 125 8.24 -13.75 -6.77
CA TYR A 125 9.33 -14.56 -6.26
C TYR A 125 8.85 -15.43 -5.09
N LYS A 126 9.26 -16.70 -5.10
CA LYS A 126 8.98 -17.64 -4.02
C LYS A 126 10.30 -18.03 -3.34
N PRO A 127 10.46 -17.76 -2.03
CA PRO A 127 11.72 -17.96 -1.32
C PRO A 127 11.96 -19.43 -0.92
N GLN A 128 11.48 -20.41 -1.69
CA GLN A 128 11.80 -21.82 -1.46
C GLN A 128 13.07 -22.21 -2.20
N TYR A 129 13.88 -23.09 -1.61
CA TYR A 129 15.00 -23.70 -2.32
C TYR A 129 14.51 -24.43 -3.57
N SER A 130 15.30 -24.34 -4.64
CA SER A 130 15.08 -25.02 -5.91
C SER A 130 15.80 -26.36 -5.95
#